data_AF-A0A849EBQ1-F1
#
_entry.id   AF-A0A849EBQ1-F1
#
_cell.length_a   1.000
_cell.length_b   1.000
_cell.length_c   1.000
_cell.angle_alpha   90.00
_cell.angle_beta   90.00
_cell.angle_gamma   90.00
#
_symmetry.space_group_name_H-M   'P 1'
#
loop_
_entity.id
_entity.type
_entity.pdbx_description
1 polymer ?
#
loop_
_entity_poly.entity_id
_entity_poly.type
_entity_poly.pdbx_seq_one_letter_code
_entity_poly.pdbx_strand_id
1 'polypeptide(L)'
;FTTGELKAEGSSISEGIGQGRITANLEDAPIDRAWRIGDAQAVEIVFDLLKEEGLCMGASTGVNIAGAMELAREMGPGHTIVTVLCDFGSRYQSRLYNPEFLRSKDLPVPDWMEAPLNVPDVTADAEA
;
A
#
# COMPACT_ATOMS: atom_id res chain seq x y z
N PHE A 1 11.51 7.03 -15.79
CA PHE A 1 12.59 7.74 -15.08
C PHE A 1 13.99 7.25 -15.46
N THR A 2 14.24 5.97 -15.70
CA THR A 2 15.58 5.48 -16.12
C THR A 2 16.12 6.12 -17.41
N THR A 3 15.27 6.81 -18.16
CA THR A 3 15.60 7.55 -19.40
C THR A 3 15.61 9.07 -19.22
N GLY A 4 15.52 9.60 -17.99
CA GLY A 4 15.49 11.05 -17.74
C GLY A 4 14.15 11.74 -18.02
N GLU A 5 13.08 10.99 -18.33
CA GLU A 5 11.73 11.52 -18.51
C GLU A 5 10.76 10.92 -17.47
N LEU A 6 9.88 11.79 -16.95
CA LEU A 6 8.73 11.40 -16.12
C LEU A 6 7.45 11.64 -16.92
N LYS A 7 6.75 10.56 -17.25
CA LYS A 7 5.44 10.60 -17.88
C LYS A 7 4.39 10.10 -16.89
N ALA A 8 3.51 11.00 -16.46
CA ALA A 8 2.37 10.64 -15.62
C ALA A 8 1.20 10.19 -16.50
N GLU A 9 0.71 8.98 -16.28
CA GLU A 9 -0.50 8.45 -16.90
C GLU A 9 -1.33 7.73 -15.83
N GLY A 10 -2.66 7.84 -15.92
CA GLY A 10 -3.57 7.28 -14.91
C GLY A 10 -3.59 8.05 -13.59
N SER A 11 -4.12 7.41 -12.55
CA SER A 11 -4.21 7.94 -11.19
C SER A 11 -3.99 6.84 -10.16
N SER A 12 -3.66 7.23 -8.93
CA SER A 12 -3.51 6.33 -7.79
C SER A 12 -4.24 6.90 -6.58
N ILE A 13 -4.75 6.02 -5.70
CA ILE A 13 -5.26 6.39 -4.37
C ILE A 13 -4.14 6.63 -3.36
N SER A 14 -2.90 6.28 -3.69
CA SER A 14 -1.75 6.49 -2.81
C SER A 14 -1.47 7.98 -2.62
N GLU A 15 -1.02 8.33 -1.41
CA GLU A 15 -0.70 9.69 -1.03
C GLU A 15 0.78 9.78 -0.62
N GLY A 16 1.37 10.97 -0.74
CA GLY A 16 2.79 11.22 -0.41
C GLY A 16 3.79 10.83 -1.52
N ILE A 17 3.36 10.09 -2.54
CA ILE A 17 4.14 9.72 -3.74
C ILE A 17 3.43 10.19 -5.02
N GLY A 18 4.03 9.94 -6.20
CA GLY A 18 3.45 10.32 -7.49
C GLY A 18 3.98 11.67 -8.01
N GLN A 19 5.29 11.76 -8.22
CA GLN A 19 5.92 12.99 -8.71
C GLN A 19 5.71 13.17 -10.22
N GLY A 20 5.26 14.36 -10.63
CA GLY A 20 5.00 14.71 -12.04
C GLY A 20 6.14 15.44 -12.76
N ARG A 21 7.24 15.78 -12.06
CA ARG A 21 8.40 16.49 -12.63
C ARG A 21 9.70 16.10 -11.93
N ILE A 22 10.84 16.30 -12.59
CA ILE A 22 12.14 16.10 -11.96
C ILE A 22 12.38 17.26 -10.98
N THR A 23 12.42 16.96 -9.69
CA THR A 23 12.78 17.91 -8.64
C THR A 23 14.28 17.97 -8.46
N ALA A 24 14.82 19.02 -7.83
CA ALA A 24 16.25 19.10 -7.49
C ALA A 24 16.75 17.87 -6.69
N ASN A 25 15.92 17.28 -5.82
CA ASN A 25 16.28 16.07 -5.07
C ASN A 25 16.37 14.80 -5.93
N LEU A 26 15.84 14.81 -7.16
CA LEU A 26 15.87 13.70 -8.11
C LEU A 26 16.87 13.91 -9.24
N GLU A 27 17.47 15.11 -9.33
CA GLU A 27 18.51 15.39 -10.30
C GLU A 27 19.71 14.48 -10.02
N ASP A 28 20.16 13.77 -11.06
CA ASP A 28 21.26 12.80 -11.00
C ASP A 28 21.11 11.66 -9.98
N ALA A 29 19.89 11.38 -9.52
CA ALA A 29 19.63 10.27 -8.60
C ALA A 29 20.05 8.94 -9.26
N PRO A 30 20.92 8.13 -8.62
CA PRO A 30 21.45 6.90 -9.20
C PRO A 30 20.40 5.79 -9.13
N ILE A 31 19.49 5.76 -10.11
CA ILE A 31 18.37 4.81 -10.17
C ILE A 31 18.62 3.77 -11.25
N ASP A 32 18.91 2.54 -10.84
CA ASP A 32 19.19 1.42 -11.75
C ASP A 32 17.94 0.77 -12.35
N ARG A 33 16.82 0.81 -11.61
CA ARG A 33 15.57 0.12 -11.94
C ARG A 33 14.36 0.98 -11.57
N ALA A 34 13.27 0.78 -12.29
CA ALA A 34 11.98 1.41 -12.00
C ALA A 34 10.84 0.46 -12.34
N TRP A 35 9.92 0.28 -11.40
CA TRP A 35 8.70 -0.49 -11.58
C TRP A 35 7.48 0.41 -11.45
N ARG A 36 6.43 0.11 -12.25
CA ARG A 36 5.13 0.77 -12.14
C ARG A 36 4.18 -0.18 -11.43
N ILE A 37 3.85 0.13 -10.19
CA ILE A 37 2.98 -0.68 -9.34
C ILE A 37 1.56 -0.13 -9.40
N GLY A 38 0.58 -1.01 -9.57
CA GLY A 38 -0.84 -0.64 -9.56
C GLY A 38 -1.43 -0.63 -8.16
N ASP A 39 -2.51 0.13 -7.97
CA ASP A 39 -3.17 0.28 -6.67
C ASP A 39 -3.66 -1.06 -6.11
N ALA A 40 -4.27 -1.93 -6.91
CA ALA A 40 -4.80 -3.20 -6.44
C ALA A 40 -3.71 -4.06 -5.78
N GLN A 41 -2.53 -4.16 -6.42
CA GLN A 41 -1.38 -4.89 -5.87
C GLN A 41 -0.86 -4.25 -4.57
N ALA A 42 -0.73 -2.92 -4.54
CA ALA A 42 -0.25 -2.21 -3.35
C ALA A 42 -1.22 -2.35 -2.16
N VAL A 43 -2.52 -2.30 -2.44
CA VAL A 43 -3.59 -2.46 -1.44
C VAL A 43 -3.61 -3.88 -0.87
N GLU A 44 -3.54 -4.91 -1.71
CA GLU A 44 -3.43 -6.30 -1.28
C GLU A 44 -2.25 -6.51 -0.33
N ILE A 45 -1.06 -6.03 -0.73
CA ILE A 45 0.14 -6.14 0.09
C ILE A 45 -0.03 -5.47 1.45
N VAL A 46 -0.61 -4.28 1.52
CA VAL A 46 -0.81 -3.57 2.81
C VAL A 46 -1.81 -4.31 3.70
N PHE A 47 -2.84 -4.92 3.14
CA PHE A 47 -3.81 -5.69 3.92
C PHE A 47 -3.26 -7.04 4.37
N ASP A 48 -2.47 -7.72 3.54
CA ASP A 48 -1.73 -8.91 3.95
C ASP A 48 -0.73 -8.57 5.05
N LEU A 49 -0.02 -7.44 4.94
CA LEU A 49 0.91 -6.98 5.96
C LEU A 49 0.20 -6.70 7.31
N LEU A 50 -1.00 -6.13 7.28
CA LEU A 50 -1.79 -5.96 8.50
C LEU A 50 -2.27 -7.30 9.07
N LYS A 51 -2.81 -8.16 8.23
CA LYS A 51 -3.44 -9.42 8.64
C LYS A 51 -2.43 -10.45 9.14
N GLU A 52 -1.31 -10.59 8.44
CA GLU A 52 -0.33 -11.65 8.66
C GLU A 52 0.86 -11.18 9.50
N GLU A 53 1.21 -9.88 9.47
CA GLU A 53 2.37 -9.33 10.19
C GLU A 53 2.02 -8.25 11.23
N GLY A 54 0.76 -7.83 11.33
CA GLY A 54 0.30 -6.87 12.33
C GLY A 54 0.73 -5.42 12.07
N LEU A 55 1.19 -5.09 10.86
CA LEU A 55 1.64 -3.73 10.53
C LEU A 55 0.57 -2.97 9.72
N CYS A 56 -0.08 -2.01 10.38
CA CYS A 56 -1.05 -1.12 9.75
C CYS A 56 -0.35 0.06 9.06
N MET A 57 -0.17 0.00 7.73
CA MET A 57 0.65 0.96 6.96
C MET A 57 -0.15 1.73 5.89
N GLY A 58 0.42 2.83 5.39
CA GLY A 58 -0.11 3.57 4.24
C GLY A 58 0.18 2.91 2.88
N ALA A 59 -0.55 3.30 1.84
CA ALA A 59 -0.46 2.68 0.50
C ALA A 59 0.93 2.80 -0.16
N SER A 60 1.69 3.86 0.16
CA SER A 60 3.06 4.02 -0.33
C SER A 60 4.00 2.90 0.16
N THR A 61 3.73 2.34 1.34
CA THR A 61 4.41 1.13 1.84
C THR A 61 4.12 -0.08 0.97
N GLY A 62 2.87 -0.26 0.54
CA GLY A 62 2.50 -1.33 -0.41
C GLY A 62 3.25 -1.22 -1.74
N VAL A 63 3.36 0.00 -2.29
CA VAL A 63 4.15 0.26 -3.50
C VAL A 63 5.63 -0.07 -3.30
N ASN A 64 6.20 0.31 -2.16
CA ASN A 64 7.59 0.06 -1.80
C ASN A 64 7.90 -1.44 -1.63
N ILE A 65 7.00 -2.20 -0.99
CA ILE A 65 7.14 -3.65 -0.83
C ILE A 65 6.98 -4.35 -2.17
N ALA A 66 6.00 -3.95 -3.00
CA ALA A 66 5.84 -4.51 -4.34
C ALA A 66 7.10 -4.33 -5.19
N GLY A 67 7.69 -3.12 -5.20
CA GLY A 67 8.96 -2.87 -5.89
C GLY A 67 10.12 -3.71 -5.33
N ALA A 68 10.19 -3.91 -4.00
CA ALA A 68 11.18 -4.77 -3.39
C ALA A 68 11.01 -6.25 -3.77
N MET A 69 9.77 -6.73 -3.90
CA MET A 69 9.47 -8.08 -4.39
C MET A 69 9.92 -8.25 -5.84
N GLU A 70 9.70 -7.26 -6.71
CA GLU A 70 10.19 -7.31 -8.09
C GLU A 70 11.72 -7.34 -8.16
N LEU A 71 12.40 -6.49 -7.38
CA LEU A 71 13.86 -6.50 -7.31
C LEU A 71 14.39 -7.84 -6.79
N ALA A 72 13.77 -8.40 -5.74
CA ALA A 72 14.16 -9.70 -5.19
C ALA A 72 14.02 -10.83 -6.23
N ARG A 73 12.95 -10.79 -7.05
CA ARG A 73 12.77 -11.75 -8.15
C ARG A 73 13.84 -11.60 -9.24
N GLU A 74 14.18 -10.37 -9.60
CA GLU A 74 15.22 -10.10 -10.62
C GLU A 74 16.60 -10.54 -10.14
N MET A 75 16.96 -10.25 -8.88
CA MET A 75 18.27 -10.60 -8.32
C MET A 75 18.41 -12.10 -7.98
N GLY A 76 17.30 -12.77 -7.68
CA GLY A 76 17.29 -14.17 -7.26
C GLY A 76 17.68 -14.38 -5.79
N PRO A 77 17.65 -15.64 -5.32
CA PRO A 77 17.83 -15.98 -3.91
C PRO A 77 19.24 -15.63 -3.40
N GLY A 78 19.35 -15.36 -2.09
CA GLY A 78 20.62 -15.04 -1.42
C GLY A 78 20.95 -13.55 -1.31
N HIS A 79 20.09 -12.68 -1.84
CA HIS A 79 20.23 -11.23 -1.72
C HIS A 79 19.42 -10.67 -0.56
N THR A 80 19.91 -9.55 -0.01
CA THR A 80 19.18 -8.77 1.00
C THR A 80 18.64 -7.52 0.35
N ILE A 81 17.31 -7.36 0.36
CA ILE A 81 16.62 -6.18 -0.16
C ILE A 81 16.06 -5.39 1.02
N VAL A 82 16.22 -4.08 0.99
CA VAL A 82 15.68 -3.16 2.00
C VAL A 82 14.74 -2.18 1.31
N THR A 83 13.62 -1.88 1.95
CA THR A 83 12.66 -0.87 1.50
C THR A 83 12.16 -0.05 2.70
N VAL A 84 11.34 0.97 2.45
CA VAL A 84 10.87 1.91 3.49
C VAL A 84 9.39 1.71 3.77
N LEU A 85 9.03 1.54 5.05
CA LEU A 85 7.64 1.61 5.50
C LEU A 85 7.37 3.05 5.99
N CYS A 86 6.70 3.84 5.16
CA CYS A 86 6.74 5.30 5.26
C CYS A 86 5.97 5.85 6.48
N ASP A 87 4.73 5.39 6.68
CA ASP A 87 3.87 5.85 7.76
C ASP A 87 2.69 4.89 8.04
N PHE A 88 2.00 5.16 9.16
CA PHE A 88 0.90 4.33 9.64
C PHE A 88 -0.39 4.53 8.84
N GLY A 89 -1.13 3.42 8.68
CA GLY A 89 -2.43 3.36 8.00
C GLY A 89 -3.53 4.18 8.68
N SER A 90 -3.38 4.51 9.95
CA SER A 90 -4.35 5.31 10.73
C SER A 90 -4.66 6.68 10.12
N ARG A 91 -3.71 7.25 9.35
CA ARG A 91 -3.91 8.53 8.63
C ARG A 91 -4.88 8.41 7.45
N TYR A 92 -5.11 7.20 6.97
CA TYR A 92 -5.84 6.91 5.73
C TYR A 92 -7.15 6.16 5.97
N GLN A 93 -7.69 6.21 7.20
CA GLN A 93 -8.90 5.48 7.61
C GLN A 93 -10.12 5.78 6.74
N SER A 94 -10.32 7.04 6.35
CA SER A 94 -11.46 7.45 5.53
C SER A 94 -11.35 7.05 4.05
N ARG A 95 -10.17 6.55 3.63
CA ARG A 95 -9.85 6.18 2.25
C ARG A 95 -9.36 4.74 2.15
N LEU A 96 -8.05 4.50 2.31
CA LEU A 96 -7.41 3.19 2.14
C LEU A 96 -8.07 2.11 3.02
N TYR A 97 -8.52 2.43 4.23
CA TYR A 97 -9.19 1.48 5.12
C TYR A 97 -10.71 1.70 5.18
N ASN A 98 -11.31 2.21 4.09
CA ASN A 98 -12.74 2.39 3.95
C ASN A 98 -13.27 1.49 2.81
N PRO A 99 -14.03 0.41 3.12
CA PRO A 99 -14.61 -0.48 2.12
C PRO A 99 -15.42 0.22 1.03
N GLU A 100 -16.22 1.23 1.39
CA GLU A 100 -17.02 1.98 0.42
C GLU A 100 -16.13 2.76 -0.56
N PHE A 101 -15.08 3.41 -0.04
CA PHE A 101 -14.12 4.12 -0.87
C PHE A 101 -13.39 3.18 -1.83
N LEU A 102 -12.91 2.02 -1.34
CA LEU A 102 -12.21 1.04 -2.17
C LEU A 102 -13.10 0.50 -3.28
N ARG A 103 -14.36 0.15 -2.99
CA ARG A 103 -15.33 -0.28 -4.01
C ARG A 103 -15.59 0.83 -5.04
N SER A 104 -15.66 2.09 -4.62
CA SER A 104 -15.83 3.23 -5.55
C SER A 104 -14.65 3.41 -6.52
N LYS A 105 -13.52 2.73 -6.25
CA LYS A 105 -12.29 2.74 -7.06
C LYS A 105 -12.02 1.39 -7.73
N ASP A 106 -12.95 0.46 -7.66
CA ASP A 106 -12.78 -0.92 -8.14
C ASP A 106 -11.54 -1.62 -7.53
N LEU A 107 -11.27 -1.36 -6.25
CA LEU A 107 -10.13 -1.92 -5.51
C LEU A 107 -10.53 -3.07 -4.58
N PRO A 108 -9.59 -3.97 -4.25
CA PRO A 108 -9.84 -5.08 -3.34
C PRO A 108 -10.31 -4.62 -1.96
N VAL A 109 -11.32 -5.30 -1.42
CA VAL A 109 -11.77 -5.14 -0.03
C VAL A 109 -11.58 -6.48 0.68
N PRO A 110 -10.73 -6.56 1.71
CA PRO A 110 -10.53 -7.80 2.45
C PRO A 110 -11.73 -8.14 3.31
N ASP A 111 -12.02 -9.44 3.39
CA ASP A 111 -13.18 -10.01 4.11
C ASP A 111 -13.28 -9.55 5.58
N TRP A 112 -12.14 -9.32 6.24
CA TRP A 112 -12.12 -8.90 7.64
C TRP A 112 -12.65 -7.48 7.87
N MET A 113 -12.72 -6.63 6.84
CA MET A 113 -13.40 -5.32 6.95
C MET A 113 -14.92 -5.43 6.81
N GLU A 114 -15.42 -6.55 6.27
CA GLU A 114 -16.85 -6.80 6.08
C GLU A 114 -17.43 -7.80 7.08
N ALA A 115 -16.58 -8.46 7.86
CA ALA A 115 -17.01 -9.42 8.85
C ALA A 115 -17.98 -8.77 9.85
N PRO A 116 -19.17 -9.37 10.09
CA PRO A 116 -20.09 -8.85 11.09
C PRO A 116 -19.39 -8.80 12.44
N LEU A 117 -19.54 -7.68 13.14
CA LEU A 117 -19.00 -7.52 14.49
C LEU A 117 -19.63 -8.59 15.39
N ASN A 118 -18.84 -9.59 15.77
CA ASN A 118 -19.22 -10.55 16.78
C ASN A 118 -18.95 -9.95 18.17
N VAL A 119 -19.67 -8.88 18.50
CA VAL A 119 -19.63 -8.28 19.83
C VAL A 119 -20.59 -9.04 20.73
N PRO A 120 -20.12 -9.58 21.87
CA PRO A 120 -21.01 -10.16 22.87
C PRO A 120 -22.06 -9.14 23.30
N ASP A 121 -23.32 -9.55 23.35
CA ASP A 121 -24.38 -8.74 23.92
C ASP A 121 -24.21 -8.68 25.45
N VAL A 122 -23.53 -7.64 25.92
CA VAL A 122 -23.31 -7.38 27.35
C VAL A 122 -24.57 -6.90 28.07
N THR A 123 -25.68 -6.69 27.34
CA THR A 123 -26.97 -6.29 27.93
C THR A 123 -27.88 -7.48 28.24
N ALA A 124 -27.57 -8.66 27.70
CA ALA A 124 -28.36 -9.88 27.90
C ALA A 124 -28.34 -10.44 29.34
N ASP A 125 -27.29 -10.14 30.12
CA ASP A 125 -27.15 -10.61 31.51
C ASP A 125 -27.80 -9.66 32.55
N ALA A 126 -28.39 -8.53 32.13
CA ALA A 126 -28.98 -7.54 33.03
C ALA A 126 -30.46 -7.78 33.38
N GLU A 127 -31.09 -8.80 32.79
CA GLU A 127 -32.53 -9.10 32.96
C GLU A 127 -32.82 -10.44 33.69
N ALA A 128 -31.83 -11.05 34.36
CA ALA A 128 -31.99 -12.29 35.13
C ALA A 128 -32.06 -12.06 36.66
#